data_AF-A0A3F2V9F2-F1
#
_entry.id   AF-A0A3F2V9F2-F1
#
_cell.length_a   1.000
_cell.length_b   1.000
_cell.length_c   1.000
_cell.angle_alpha   90.00
_cell.angle_beta   90.00
_cell.angle_gamma   90.00
#
_symmetry.space_group_name_H-M   'P 1'
#
loop_
_entity.id
_entity.type
_entity.pdbx_description
1 polymer ?
#
loop_
_entity_poly.entity_id
_entity_poly.type
_entity_poly.pdbx_seq_one_letter_code
_entity_poly.pdbx_strand_id
1 'polypeptide(L)'
;MWLGSDEALVEFEQRLQQGGLQLVKGGRFYHAMGQYDKADAMHYLLKQYQIRYSEKEVLSIALGDSPNDLNMLEAADYAVVIRGVNSRQLKFTVGKMVIFSQGMGPVGWNGAMQPLLDQLTGRAPTID
;
A
#
# COMPACT_ATOMS: atom_id res chain seq x y z
N MET A 1 -13.96 0.42 15.32
CA MET A 1 -15.30 -0.08 15.01
C MET A 1 -16.28 1.07 15.10
N TRP A 2 -17.04 1.33 14.04
CA TRP A 2 -18.17 2.28 14.06
C TRP A 2 -19.37 1.58 14.69
N LEU A 3 -20.04 2.24 15.62
CA LEU A 3 -21.18 1.68 16.35
C LEU A 3 -22.51 2.39 16.01
N GLY A 4 -22.47 3.43 15.17
CA GLY A 4 -23.66 4.12 14.67
C GLY A 4 -24.22 3.48 13.40
N SER A 5 -25.24 4.10 12.82
CA SER A 5 -25.79 3.69 11.52
C SER A 5 -24.91 4.14 10.35
N ASP A 6 -25.17 3.61 9.16
CA ASP A 6 -24.47 4.01 7.94
C ASP A 6 -24.79 5.47 7.59
N GLU A 7 -26.02 5.94 7.84
CA GLU A 7 -26.40 7.35 7.65
C GLU A 7 -25.59 8.27 8.57
N ALA A 8 -25.40 7.87 9.83
CA ALA A 8 -24.59 8.62 10.78
C ALA A 8 -23.10 8.63 10.39
N LEU A 9 -22.61 7.55 9.75
CA LEU A 9 -21.24 7.49 9.23
C LEU A 9 -21.05 8.48 8.06
N VAL A 10 -22.01 8.53 7.15
CA VAL A 10 -22.03 9.48 6.03
C VAL A 10 -22.09 10.93 6.54
N GLU A 11 -22.95 11.20 7.52
CA GLU A 11 -23.01 12.53 8.14
C GLU A 11 -21.68 12.91 8.82
N PHE A 12 -21.07 11.97 9.54
CA PHE A 12 -19.78 12.18 10.18
C PHE A 12 -18.67 12.48 9.16
N GLU A 13 -18.63 11.74 8.04
CA GLU A 13 -17.71 12.00 6.94
C GLU A 13 -17.90 13.40 6.35
N GLN A 14 -19.13 13.82 6.08
CA GLN A 14 -19.43 15.16 5.55
C GLN A 14 -18.97 16.28 6.50
N ARG A 15 -19.18 16.11 7.82
CA ARG A 15 -18.71 17.08 8.82
C ARG A 15 -17.19 17.17 8.88
N LEU A 16 -16.48 16.04 8.71
CA LEU A 16 -15.02 16.04 8.62
C LEU A 16 -14.52 16.77 7.37
N GLN A 17 -15.17 16.55 6.22
CA GLN A 17 -14.83 17.22 4.96
C GLN A 17 -14.96 18.74 5.06
N GLN A 18 -15.98 19.25 5.76
CA GLN A 18 -16.14 20.70 6.02
C GLN A 18 -14.96 21.29 6.83
N GLY A 19 -14.32 20.48 7.67
CA GLY A 19 -13.10 20.82 8.41
C GLY A 19 -11.80 20.55 7.65
N GLY A 20 -11.87 20.16 6.37
CA GLY A 20 -10.70 19.80 5.57
C GLY A 20 -10.09 18.44 5.93
N LEU A 21 -10.81 17.59 6.66
CA LEU A 21 -10.38 16.25 7.03
C LEU A 21 -11.06 15.19 6.16
N GLN A 22 -10.46 14.00 6.09
CA GLN A 22 -11.04 12.83 5.44
C GLN A 22 -11.24 11.70 6.46
N LEU A 23 -12.17 10.80 6.14
CA LEU A 23 -12.44 9.60 6.92
C LEU A 23 -11.96 8.37 6.14
N VAL A 24 -10.90 7.73 6.62
CA VAL A 24 -10.32 6.54 5.96
C VAL A 24 -10.65 5.28 6.76
N LYS A 25 -11.22 4.27 6.09
CA LYS A 25 -11.43 2.95 6.70
C LYS A 25 -10.12 2.16 6.69
N GLY A 26 -9.51 1.99 7.86
CA GLY A 26 -8.44 1.01 8.07
C GLY A 26 -8.99 -0.40 8.26
N GLY A 27 -8.16 -1.33 8.73
CA GLY A 27 -8.60 -2.71 8.94
C GLY A 27 -9.71 -2.86 9.99
N ARG A 28 -9.63 -2.14 11.11
CA ARG A 28 -10.58 -2.26 12.25
C ARG A 28 -11.24 -0.94 12.66
N PHE A 29 -10.64 0.19 12.31
CA PHE A 29 -11.05 1.51 12.76
C PHE A 29 -11.14 2.47 11.57
N TYR A 30 -12.00 3.46 11.70
CA TYR A 30 -11.97 4.63 10.83
C TYR A 30 -10.97 5.64 11.41
N HIS A 31 -10.28 6.35 10.53
CA HIS A 31 -9.29 7.35 10.86
C HIS A 31 -9.75 8.71 10.33
N ALA A 32 -9.91 9.69 11.21
CA ALA A 32 -10.07 11.09 10.82
C ALA A 32 -8.68 11.70 10.68
N MET A 33 -8.33 12.16 9.48
CA MET A 33 -6.97 12.63 9.18
C MET A 33 -6.98 13.74 8.12
N GLY A 34 -5.84 14.42 7.93
CA GLY A 34 -5.68 15.38 6.84
C GLY A 34 -5.76 14.72 5.46
N GLN A 35 -5.83 15.54 4.41
CA GLN A 35 -5.89 15.11 3.00
C GLN A 35 -4.53 14.58 2.49
N TYR A 36 -4.02 13.56 3.14
CA TYR A 36 -2.81 12.84 2.76
C TYR A 36 -3.03 11.34 2.90
N ASP A 37 -2.38 10.56 2.06
CA ASP A 37 -2.38 9.11 2.15
C ASP A 37 -0.97 8.53 2.27
N LYS A 38 -0.87 7.20 2.16
CA LYS A 38 0.42 6.50 2.24
C LYS A 38 1.32 6.79 1.02
N ALA A 39 0.74 7.06 -0.16
CA ALA A 39 1.50 7.40 -1.35
C ALA A 39 2.17 8.76 -1.21
N ASP A 40 1.51 9.75 -0.60
CA ASP A 40 2.13 11.06 -0.34
C ASP A 40 3.40 10.94 0.52
N ALA A 41 3.30 10.17 1.61
CA ALA A 41 4.44 9.91 2.48
C ALA A 41 5.56 9.13 1.75
N MET A 42 5.18 8.15 0.92
CA MET A 42 6.13 7.39 0.10
C MET A 42 6.86 8.28 -0.90
N HIS A 43 6.14 9.12 -1.66
CA HIS A 43 6.73 10.06 -2.61
C HIS A 43 7.68 11.04 -1.94
N TYR A 44 7.31 11.57 -0.77
CA TYR A 44 8.19 12.42 0.02
C TYR A 44 9.50 11.70 0.34
N LEU A 45 9.42 10.46 0.86
CA LEU A 45 10.60 9.67 1.20
C LEU A 45 11.45 9.34 -0.04
N LEU A 46 10.84 8.86 -1.12
CA LEU A 46 11.55 8.54 -2.36
C LEU A 46 12.31 9.75 -2.89
N LYS A 47 11.72 10.94 -2.84
CA LYS A 47 12.42 12.18 -3.19
C LYS A 47 13.64 12.44 -2.30
N GLN A 48 13.53 12.24 -0.98
CA GLN A 48 14.69 12.39 -0.08
C GLN A 48 15.78 11.35 -0.36
N TYR A 49 15.41 10.09 -0.60
CA TYR A 49 16.36 9.04 -0.95
C TYR A 49 17.06 9.33 -2.28
N GLN A 50 16.33 9.79 -3.29
CA GLN A 50 16.91 10.15 -4.58
C GLN A 50 17.88 11.33 -4.47
N ILE A 51 17.59 12.32 -3.63
CA ILE A 51 18.55 13.42 -3.34
C ILE A 51 19.80 12.88 -2.65
N ARG A 52 19.64 12.00 -1.65
CA ARG A 52 20.76 11.46 -0.85
C ARG A 52 21.65 10.49 -1.63
N TYR A 53 21.09 9.79 -2.60
CA TYR A 53 21.76 8.78 -3.44
C TYR A 53 21.63 9.16 -4.92
N SER A 54 21.98 10.40 -5.26
CA SER A 54 21.77 11.00 -6.59
C SER A 54 22.35 10.23 -7.78
N GLU A 55 23.38 9.41 -7.55
CA GLU A 55 24.03 8.59 -8.58
C GLU A 55 23.46 7.18 -8.70
N LYS A 56 22.49 6.83 -7.86
CA LYS A 56 21.84 5.52 -7.86
C LYS A 56 20.37 5.68 -8.22
N GLU A 57 19.89 4.72 -9.00
CA GLU A 57 18.45 4.53 -9.17
C GLU A 57 17.85 4.05 -7.84
N VAL A 58 16.79 4.72 -7.40
CA VAL A 58 16.02 4.33 -6.21
C VAL A 58 14.74 3.64 -6.68
N LEU A 59 14.68 2.33 -6.50
CA LEU A 59 13.48 1.53 -6.76
C LEU A 59 12.65 1.39 -5.49
N SER A 60 11.34 1.41 -5.66
CA SER A 60 10.35 1.27 -4.60
C SER A 60 9.58 -0.04 -4.72
N ILE A 61 9.52 -0.78 -3.61
CA ILE A 61 8.71 -1.98 -3.47
C ILE A 61 7.70 -1.71 -2.36
N ALA A 62 6.42 -1.59 -2.70
CA ALA A 62 5.35 -1.39 -1.74
C ALA A 62 4.60 -2.70 -1.51
N LEU A 63 4.29 -2.98 -0.23
CA LEU A 63 3.54 -4.16 0.18
C LEU A 63 2.29 -3.75 0.96
N GLY A 64 1.15 -4.38 0.65
CA GLY A 64 -0.13 -4.08 1.28
C GLY A 64 -1.15 -5.20 1.08
N ASP A 65 -2.24 -5.18 1.83
CA ASP A 65 -3.26 -6.24 1.83
C ASP A 65 -4.69 -5.72 1.83
N SER A 66 -4.89 -4.40 1.77
CA SER A 66 -6.23 -3.81 1.89
C SER A 66 -6.40 -2.50 1.10
N PRO A 67 -7.64 -2.05 0.84
CA PRO A 67 -7.90 -0.89 -0.01
C PRO A 67 -7.18 0.41 0.38
N ASN A 68 -6.87 0.62 1.66
CA ASN A 68 -6.13 1.81 2.10
C ASN A 68 -4.64 1.81 1.69
N ASP A 69 -4.15 0.70 1.14
CA ASP A 69 -2.81 0.57 0.57
C ASP A 69 -2.77 0.85 -0.94
N LEU A 70 -3.94 0.92 -1.61
CA LEU A 70 -4.04 0.92 -3.07
C LEU A 70 -3.21 2.03 -3.71
N ASN A 71 -3.36 3.28 -3.26
CA ASN A 71 -2.66 4.41 -3.86
C ASN A 71 -1.14 4.27 -3.74
N MET A 72 -0.65 3.78 -2.59
CA MET A 72 0.79 3.52 -2.39
C MET A 72 1.27 2.38 -3.29
N LEU A 73 0.48 1.32 -3.43
CA LEU A 73 0.81 0.19 -4.30
C LEU A 73 0.82 0.61 -5.79
N GLU A 74 -0.11 1.47 -6.21
CA GLU A 74 -0.11 2.01 -7.59
C GLU A 74 1.11 2.88 -7.88
N ALA A 75 1.53 3.68 -6.89
CA ALA A 75 2.64 4.60 -7.01
C ALA A 75 4.03 3.94 -6.99
N ALA A 76 4.17 2.74 -6.43
CA ALA A 76 5.47 2.06 -6.32
C ALA A 76 5.90 1.41 -7.63
N ASP A 77 7.21 1.25 -7.86
CA ASP A 77 7.75 0.54 -9.04
C ASP A 77 7.28 -0.92 -9.06
N TYR A 78 7.33 -1.55 -7.88
CA TYR A 78 6.83 -2.91 -7.67
C TYR A 78 5.74 -2.92 -6.60
N ALA A 79 4.53 -3.31 -7.01
CA ALA A 79 3.40 -3.51 -6.14
C ALA A 79 3.31 -4.99 -5.71
N VAL A 80 3.31 -5.25 -4.41
CA VAL A 80 3.13 -6.59 -3.86
C VAL A 80 1.90 -6.63 -2.97
N VAL A 81 0.89 -7.41 -3.39
CA VAL A 81 -0.30 -7.67 -2.60
C VAL A 81 -0.08 -8.91 -1.74
N ILE A 82 0.00 -8.71 -0.43
CA ILE A 82 0.03 -9.81 0.53
C ILE A 82 -1.38 -10.35 0.70
N ARG A 83 -1.53 -11.68 0.63
CA ARG A 83 -2.82 -12.34 0.82
C ARG A 83 -3.37 -11.99 2.21
N GLY A 84 -4.55 -11.39 2.21
CA GLY A 84 -5.25 -10.95 3.41
C GLY A 84 -6.76 -11.06 3.23
N VAL A 85 -7.52 -10.76 4.28
CA VAL A 85 -9.00 -10.79 4.24
C VAL A 85 -9.57 -9.75 3.27
N ASN A 86 -8.85 -8.65 3.06
CA ASN A 86 -9.28 -7.54 2.21
C ASN A 86 -8.54 -7.50 0.86
N SER A 87 -7.57 -8.39 0.63
CA SER A 87 -6.63 -8.25 -0.50
C SER A 87 -7.31 -8.44 -1.86
N ARG A 88 -8.44 -9.15 -1.91
CA ARG A 88 -9.27 -9.31 -3.12
C ARG A 88 -10.11 -8.07 -3.48
N GLN A 89 -10.20 -7.09 -2.58
CA GLN A 89 -10.95 -5.85 -2.81
C GLN A 89 -10.11 -4.81 -3.56
N LEU A 90 -8.79 -4.99 -3.61
CA LEU A 90 -7.87 -4.13 -4.35
C LEU A 90 -8.13 -4.25 -5.85
N LYS A 91 -8.39 -3.10 -6.49
CA LYS A 91 -8.61 -2.99 -7.93
C LYS A 91 -7.58 -2.02 -8.48
N PHE A 92 -6.65 -2.54 -9.25
CA PHE A 92 -5.58 -1.77 -9.85
C PHE A 92 -5.98 -1.22 -11.22
N THR A 93 -5.34 -0.12 -11.59
CA THR A 93 -5.35 0.43 -12.94
C THR A 93 -4.85 -0.62 -13.93
N VAL A 94 -5.52 -0.70 -15.09
CA VAL A 94 -5.21 -1.66 -16.16
C VAL A 94 -3.75 -1.50 -16.59
N GLY A 95 -3.02 -2.62 -16.65
CA GLY A 95 -1.62 -2.64 -17.06
C GLY A 95 -0.61 -2.49 -15.91
N LYS A 96 -1.06 -2.22 -14.68
CA LYS A 96 -0.18 -2.26 -13.51
C LYS A 96 0.33 -3.69 -13.28
N MET A 97 1.65 -3.86 -13.24
CA MET A 97 2.26 -5.12 -12.81
C MET A 97 2.13 -5.26 -11.29
N VAL A 98 1.48 -6.32 -10.84
CA VAL A 98 1.22 -6.59 -9.43
C VAL A 98 1.59 -8.03 -9.10
N ILE A 99 2.38 -8.20 -8.05
CA ILE A 99 2.75 -9.52 -7.52
C ILE A 99 1.75 -9.86 -6.42
N PHE A 100 1.08 -11.00 -6.53
CA PHE A 100 0.19 -11.50 -5.48
C PHE A 100 0.87 -12.63 -4.71
N SER A 101 0.99 -12.50 -3.39
CA SER A 101 1.58 -13.54 -2.57
C SER A 101 0.67 -14.77 -2.48
N GLN A 102 1.27 -15.96 -2.39
CA GLN A 102 0.53 -17.23 -2.21
C GLN A 102 0.07 -17.42 -0.76
N GLY A 103 0.96 -17.12 0.19
CA GLY A 103 0.72 -17.20 1.63
C GLY A 103 0.22 -15.88 2.23
N MET A 104 -0.27 -15.93 3.47
CA MET A 104 -0.68 -14.76 4.25
C MET A 104 0.46 -14.24 5.14
N GLY A 105 0.38 -12.96 5.52
CA GLY A 105 1.26 -12.36 6.52
C GLY A 105 2.75 -12.57 6.21
N PRO A 106 3.59 -12.90 7.22
CA PRO A 106 5.03 -13.05 7.03
C PRO A 106 5.43 -14.12 5.99
N VAL A 107 4.68 -15.22 5.89
CA VAL A 107 4.96 -16.29 4.89
C VAL A 107 4.71 -15.77 3.48
N GLY A 108 3.61 -15.04 3.29
CA GLY A 108 3.31 -14.36 2.02
C GLY A 108 4.35 -13.32 1.66
N TRP A 109 4.77 -12.53 2.65
CA TRP A 109 5.81 -11.51 2.50
C TRP A 109 7.11 -12.12 2.00
N ASN A 110 7.61 -13.16 2.68
CA ASN A 110 8.88 -13.78 2.31
C ASN A 110 8.83 -14.44 0.93
N GLY A 111 7.75 -15.18 0.66
CA GLY A 111 7.57 -15.87 -0.62
C GLY A 111 7.44 -14.92 -1.82
N ALA A 112 6.98 -13.69 -1.62
CA ALA A 112 6.92 -12.68 -2.68
C ALA A 112 8.23 -11.88 -2.82
N MET A 113 8.90 -11.58 -1.69
CA MET A 113 10.09 -10.74 -1.69
C MET A 113 11.34 -11.46 -2.17
N GLN A 114 11.54 -12.73 -1.80
CA GLN A 114 12.78 -13.44 -2.16
C GLN A 114 12.98 -13.53 -3.68
N PRO A 115 11.99 -13.98 -4.49
CA PRO A 115 12.17 -14.06 -5.94
C PRO A 115 12.34 -12.67 -6.59
N LEU A 116 11.64 -11.66 -6.07
CA LEU A 116 11.74 -10.28 -6.56
C LEU A 116 13.13 -9.71 -6.30
N LEU A 117 13.69 -9.92 -5.10
CA LEU A 117 15.04 -9.46 -4.77
C LEU A 117 16.10 -10.20 -5.57
N ASP A 118 15.95 -11.51 -5.80
CA ASP A 118 16.86 -12.29 -6.63
C ASP A 118 16.88 -11.74 -8.07
N GLN A 119 15.70 -11.47 -8.64
CA GLN A 119 15.56 -10.83 -9.96
C GLN A 119 16.23 -9.45 -10.00
N LEU A 120 15.99 -8.58 -9.01
CA LEU A 120 16.49 -7.21 -8.99
C LEU A 120 18.00 -7.12 -8.72
N THR A 121 18.56 -8.09 -7.99
CA THR A 121 19.99 -8.11 -7.64
C THR A 121 20.82 -8.99 -8.57
N GLY A 122 20.19 -9.66 -9.55
CA GLY A 122 20.85 -10.59 -10.46
C GLY A 122 21.39 -11.85 -9.77
N ARG A 123 20.86 -12.20 -8.60
CA ARG A 123 21.19 -13.45 -7.90
C ARG A 123 20.36 -14.58 -8.50
N ALA A 124 20.99 -15.73 -8.75
CA ALA A 124 20.25 -16.93 -9.15
C ALA A 124 19.32 -17.37 -8.01
N PRO A 125 18.08 -17.82 -8.30
CA PRO A 125 17.18 -18.28 -7.27
C PRO A 125 17.82 -19.42 -6.48
N THR A 126 17.79 -19.30 -5.15
CA THR A 126 18.27 -20.36 -4.25
C THR A 126 17.26 -21.49 -4.30
N ILE A 127 17.63 -22.60 -4.96
CA ILE A 127 16.86 -23.84 -4.92
C ILE A 127 17.32 -24.58 -3.66
N ASP A 128 16.50 -24.54 -2.62
CA ASP A 128 16.60 -25.44 -1.46
C ASP A 128 16.18 -26.87 -1.83
#